data_AF-A0A7K3RPN5-F1
#
_entry.id   AF-A0A7K3RPN5-F1
#
_cell.length_a   1.000
_cell.length_b   1.000
_cell.length_c   1.000
_cell.angle_alpha   90.00
_cell.angle_beta   90.00
_cell.angle_gamma   90.00
#
_symmetry.space_group_name_H-M   'P 1'
#
loop_
_entity.id
_entity.type
_entity.pdbx_description
1 polymer ?
#
loop_
_entity_poly.entity_id
_entity_poly.type
_entity_poly.pdbx_seq_one_letter_code
_entity_poly.pdbx_strand_id
1 'polypeptide(L)'
;GRAAARVDAALTEALGAGRHALLTAESGPEKRYRQWLAVRRGSVRAVVGTRAAMFAPVRDLGLVVVWDDGDSSHSDDNSPFPHVREVLELRAAQGRCGFLLGGTSCTVEAAQLVESGWALPLLADRERLRRAAP
;
A
#
# COMPACT_ATOMS: atom_id res chain seq x y z
N GLY A 1 7.83 10.23 0.03
CA GLY A 1 7.92 10.20 1.50
C GLY A 1 8.95 9.19 2.00
N ARG A 2 9.47 9.37 3.22
CA ARG A 2 10.54 8.51 3.79
C ARG A 2 10.19 7.02 3.86
N ALA A 3 8.95 6.68 4.19
CA ALA A 3 8.49 5.29 4.25
C ALA A 3 8.52 4.62 2.86
N ALA A 4 7.99 5.29 1.83
CA ALA A 4 8.03 4.78 0.46
C ALA A 4 9.47 4.54 -0.04
N ALA A 5 10.42 5.41 0.33
CA ALA A 5 11.83 5.21 -0.01
C ALA A 5 12.47 4.00 0.71
N ARG A 6 12.08 3.72 1.95
CA ARG A 6 12.54 2.50 2.67
C ARG A 6 12.02 1.24 1.99
N VAL A 7 10.75 1.24 1.59
CA VAL A 7 10.14 0.10 0.89
C VAL A 7 10.71 -0.03 -0.53
N ASP A 8 11.00 1.08 -1.22
CA ASP A 8 11.71 1.09 -2.52
C ASP A 8 13.07 0.40 -2.44
N ALA A 9 13.86 0.73 -1.41
CA ALA A 9 15.15 0.07 -1.17
C ALA A 9 14.98 -1.42 -0.87
N ALA A 10 14.04 -1.78 0.01
CA ALA A 10 13.77 -3.18 0.36
C ALA A 10 13.28 -4.01 -0.84
N LEU A 11 12.41 -3.45 -1.69
CA LEU A 11 11.96 -4.11 -2.92
C LEU A 11 13.09 -4.23 -3.95
N THR A 12 13.98 -3.23 -4.04
CA THR A 12 15.17 -3.31 -4.89
C THR A 12 16.07 -4.47 -4.47
N GLU A 13 16.28 -4.64 -3.16
CA GLU A 13 17.07 -5.74 -2.60
C GLU A 13 16.40 -7.10 -2.86
N ALA A 14 15.10 -7.21 -2.61
CA ALA A 14 14.37 -8.47 -2.69
C ALA A 14 14.06 -8.93 -4.13
N LEU A 15 13.76 -8.00 -5.04
CA LEU A 15 13.31 -8.29 -6.40
C LEU A 15 14.37 -7.99 -7.46
N GLY A 16 15.35 -7.14 -7.14
CA GLY A 16 16.31 -6.57 -8.09
C GLY A 16 15.84 -5.24 -8.70
N ALA A 17 16.79 -4.46 -9.20
CA ALA A 17 16.54 -3.14 -9.77
C ALA A 17 15.59 -3.19 -10.98
N GLY A 18 14.66 -2.23 -11.04
CA GLY A 18 13.72 -2.08 -12.15
C GLY A 18 12.56 -3.09 -12.15
N ARG A 19 12.38 -3.88 -11.09
CA ARG A 19 11.27 -4.85 -10.94
C ARG A 19 10.03 -4.30 -10.24
N HIS A 20 10.14 -3.12 -9.63
CA HIS A 20 9.03 -2.36 -9.06
C HIS A 20 9.09 -0.89 -9.49
N ALA A 21 7.98 -0.19 -9.31
CA ALA A 21 7.84 1.21 -9.64
C ALA A 21 7.65 2.04 -8.37
N LEU A 22 8.39 3.15 -8.27
CA LEU A 22 8.21 4.15 -7.22
C LEU A 22 7.33 5.30 -7.73
N LEU A 23 6.13 5.44 -7.16
CA LEU A 23 5.17 6.50 -7.48
C LEU A 23 5.07 7.50 -6.33
N THR A 24 5.90 8.54 -6.36
CA THR A 24 5.86 9.60 -5.35
C THR A 24 5.94 11.00 -5.97
N ALA A 25 5.41 11.99 -5.24
CA ALA A 25 5.45 13.39 -5.64
C ALA A 25 6.90 13.89 -5.88
N GLU A 26 7.87 13.39 -5.11
CA GLU A 26 9.27 13.82 -5.20
C GLU A 26 9.99 13.31 -6.46
N SER A 27 9.46 12.28 -7.13
CA SER A 27 10.10 11.70 -8.33
C SER A 27 10.03 12.59 -9.57
N GLY A 28 9.21 13.65 -9.55
CA GLY A 28 8.95 14.50 -10.72
C GLY A 28 7.96 13.88 -11.73
N PRO A 29 7.24 14.73 -12.49
CA PRO A 29 6.14 14.29 -13.36
C PRO A 29 6.58 13.36 -14.49
N GLU A 30 7.72 13.61 -15.14
CA GLU A 30 8.20 12.77 -16.26
C GLU A 30 8.53 11.35 -15.80
N LYS A 31 9.31 11.21 -14.72
CA LYS A 31 9.68 9.90 -14.16
C LYS A 31 8.45 9.15 -13.66
N ARG A 32 7.53 9.82 -12.95
CA ARG A 32 6.26 9.23 -12.53
C ARG A 32 5.45 8.72 -13.72
N TYR A 33 5.34 9.51 -14.79
CA TYR A 33 4.60 9.12 -15.98
C TYR A 33 5.23 7.89 -16.66
N ARG A 34 6.55 7.86 -16.80
CA ARG A 34 7.28 6.71 -17.33
C ARG A 34 7.05 5.43 -16.51
N GLN A 35 7.11 5.55 -15.18
CA GLN A 35 6.84 4.45 -14.24
C GLN A 35 5.40 3.96 -14.34
N TRP A 36 4.43 4.88 -14.36
CA TRP A 36 3.01 4.57 -14.56
C TRP A 36 2.77 3.78 -15.84
N LEU A 37 3.37 4.22 -16.95
CA LEU A 37 3.27 3.52 -18.22
C LEU A 37 3.93 2.13 -18.19
N ALA A 38 5.04 1.96 -17.48
CA ALA A 38 5.68 0.65 -17.30
C ALA A 38 4.77 -0.32 -16.53
N VAL A 39 4.11 0.16 -15.48
CA VAL A 39 3.11 -0.61 -14.72
C VAL A 39 1.93 -0.98 -15.60
N ARG A 40 1.34 0.01 -16.30
CA ARG A 40 0.17 -0.19 -17.16
C ARG A 40 0.44 -1.18 -18.30
N ARG A 41 1.65 -1.19 -18.86
CA ARG A 41 2.06 -2.17 -19.89
C ARG A 41 2.38 -3.56 -19.31
N GLY A 42 2.51 -3.69 -17.99
CA GLY A 42 2.89 -4.93 -17.32
C GLY A 42 4.40 -5.21 -17.33
N SER A 43 5.23 -4.24 -17.72
CA SER A 43 6.69 -4.34 -17.64
C SER A 43 7.18 -4.41 -16.18
N VAL A 44 6.41 -3.80 -15.28
CA VAL A 44 6.60 -3.80 -13.84
C VAL A 44 5.29 -4.22 -13.19
N ARG A 45 5.34 -5.13 -12.21
CA ARG A 45 4.14 -5.66 -11.54
C ARG A 45 4.07 -5.40 -10.03
N ALA A 46 5.05 -4.68 -9.50
CA ALA A 46 5.05 -4.21 -8.11
C ALA A 46 5.11 -2.69 -8.09
N VAL A 47 4.33 -2.06 -7.22
CA VAL A 47 4.29 -0.61 -7.08
C VAL A 47 4.38 -0.26 -5.62
N VAL A 48 5.22 0.72 -5.32
CA VAL A 48 5.30 1.39 -4.02
C VAL A 48 5.12 2.87 -4.23
N GLY A 49 4.46 3.55 -3.31
CA GLY A 49 4.30 4.99 -3.41
C GLY A 49 3.61 5.57 -2.19
N THR A 50 3.16 6.80 -2.34
CA THR A 50 2.28 7.47 -1.36
C THR A 50 0.83 7.34 -1.82
N ARG A 51 -0.06 8.21 -1.32
CA ARG A 51 -1.50 8.29 -1.64
C ARG A 51 -1.90 7.88 -3.06
N ALA A 52 -1.34 8.51 -4.09
CA ALA A 52 -1.73 8.26 -5.49
C ALA A 52 -1.44 6.84 -6.01
N ALA A 53 -0.58 6.06 -5.34
CA ALA A 53 -0.28 4.69 -5.73
C ALA A 53 -1.50 3.76 -5.59
N MET A 54 -2.52 4.15 -4.80
CA MET A 54 -3.77 3.41 -4.67
C MET A 54 -4.48 3.17 -6.03
N PHE A 55 -4.20 3.98 -7.05
CA PHE A 55 -4.75 3.85 -8.39
C PHE A 55 -3.84 3.14 -9.40
N ALA A 56 -2.65 2.70 -8.99
CA ALA A 56 -1.69 2.13 -9.92
C ALA A 56 -2.26 0.89 -10.65
N PRO A 57 -2.23 0.84 -12.00
CA PRO A 57 -2.92 -0.17 -12.80
C PRO A 57 -2.08 -1.44 -12.95
N VAL A 58 -1.75 -2.07 -11.82
CA VAL A 58 -1.00 -3.33 -11.77
C VAL A 58 -1.84 -4.45 -12.38
N ARG A 59 -1.29 -5.14 -13.39
CA ARG A 59 -1.91 -6.32 -14.01
C ARG A 59 -1.83 -7.52 -13.06
N ASP A 60 -2.90 -8.32 -13.02
CA ASP A 60 -2.99 -9.53 -12.19
C ASP A 60 -2.68 -9.23 -10.72
N LEU A 61 -3.26 -8.14 -10.20
CA LEU A 61 -3.02 -7.66 -8.84
C LEU A 61 -3.34 -8.77 -7.83
N GLY A 62 -2.31 -9.26 -7.13
CA GLY A 62 -2.45 -10.34 -6.14
C GLY A 62 -2.55 -9.86 -4.69
N LEU A 63 -2.04 -8.66 -4.39
CA LEU A 63 -2.02 -8.09 -3.04
C LEU A 63 -2.00 -6.57 -3.11
N VAL A 64 -2.77 -5.93 -2.23
CA VAL A 64 -2.65 -4.52 -1.88
C VAL A 64 -2.29 -4.38 -0.42
N VAL A 65 -1.44 -3.40 -0.11
CA VAL A 65 -0.96 -3.14 1.25
C VAL A 65 -1.09 -1.65 1.56
N VAL A 66 -1.64 -1.34 2.72
CA VAL A 66 -1.58 0.00 3.33
C VAL A 66 -0.86 -0.09 4.66
N TRP A 67 0.05 0.86 4.90
CA TRP A 67 0.70 1.03 6.17
C TRP A 67 0.13 2.27 6.87
N ASP A 68 -0.27 2.09 8.13
CA ASP A 68 -0.80 3.12 9.03
C ASP A 68 -1.99 3.87 8.41
N ASP A 69 -3.14 3.19 8.29
CA ASP A 69 -4.33 3.73 7.63
C ASP A 69 -4.96 4.93 8.35
N GLY A 70 -4.55 5.22 9.59
CA GLY A 70 -4.95 6.40 10.34
C GLY A 70 -4.15 7.68 10.00
N ASP A 71 -3.10 7.58 9.18
CA ASP A 71 -2.34 8.75 8.73
C ASP A 71 -3.20 9.62 7.80
N SER A 72 -3.37 10.90 8.15
CA SER A 72 -4.20 11.85 7.38
C SER A 72 -3.72 12.08 5.96
N SER A 73 -2.46 11.76 5.64
CA SER A 73 -1.93 11.82 4.28
C SER A 73 -2.51 10.77 3.33
N HIS A 74 -3.30 9.82 3.84
CA HIS A 74 -4.05 8.84 3.05
C HIS A 74 -5.39 9.36 2.50
N SER A 75 -5.93 10.45 3.04
CA SER A 75 -7.11 11.12 2.49
C SER A 75 -6.69 12.00 1.32
N ASP A 76 -7.33 11.89 0.14
CA ASP A 76 -7.12 12.85 -0.95
C ASP A 76 -7.99 14.09 -0.77
N ASP A 77 -7.39 15.26 -0.98
CA ASP A 77 -8.07 16.55 -0.86
C ASP A 77 -8.82 16.92 -2.15
N ASN A 78 -8.64 16.14 -3.22
CA ASN A 78 -9.33 16.35 -4.49
C ASN A 78 -10.55 15.45 -4.59
N SER A 79 -11.67 16.02 -5.05
CA SER A 79 -12.89 15.26 -5.35
C SER A 79 -12.57 14.04 -6.23
N PRO A 80 -13.08 12.83 -5.90
CA PRO A 80 -14.16 12.53 -4.94
C PRO A 80 -13.69 12.29 -3.49
N PHE A 81 -12.56 12.85 -3.07
CA PHE A 81 -11.96 12.73 -1.73
C PHE A 81 -11.70 11.28 -1.28
N PRO A 82 -11.13 10.42 -2.16
CA PRO A 82 -10.90 9.02 -1.81
C PRO A 82 -9.90 8.88 -0.66
N HIS A 83 -10.18 7.94 0.24
CA HIS A 83 -9.22 7.45 1.22
C HIS A 83 -8.47 6.23 0.66
N VAL A 84 -7.15 6.14 0.87
CA VAL A 84 -6.32 5.02 0.38
C VAL A 84 -6.88 3.66 0.81
N ARG A 85 -7.20 3.50 2.10
CA ARG A 85 -7.76 2.25 2.64
C ARG A 85 -9.00 1.80 1.86
N GLU A 86 -9.97 2.68 1.66
CA GLU A 86 -11.23 2.36 0.98
C GLU A 86 -11.01 1.98 -0.49
N VAL A 87 -10.14 2.70 -1.19
CA VAL A 87 -9.78 2.37 -2.58
C VAL A 87 -9.14 0.98 -2.64
N LEU A 88 -8.24 0.66 -1.72
CA LEU A 88 -7.58 -0.64 -1.70
C LEU A 88 -8.53 -1.78 -1.30
N GLU A 89 -9.43 -1.58 -0.33
CA GLU A 89 -10.49 -2.53 0.02
C GLU A 89 -11.39 -2.84 -1.18
N LEU A 90 -11.86 -1.81 -1.88
CA LEU A 90 -12.67 -1.95 -3.08
C LEU A 90 -11.92 -2.72 -4.18
N ARG A 91 -10.65 -2.39 -4.40
CA ARG A 91 -9.81 -3.10 -5.37
C ARG A 91 -9.59 -4.55 -4.98
N ALA A 92 -9.42 -4.85 -3.69
CA ALA A 92 -9.29 -6.21 -3.20
C ALA A 92 -10.56 -7.03 -3.41
N ALA A 93 -11.71 -6.46 -3.06
CA ALA A 93 -13.01 -7.10 -3.24
C ALA A 93 -13.33 -7.35 -4.73
N GLN A 94 -13.16 -6.33 -5.59
CA GLN A 94 -13.46 -6.42 -7.01
C GLN A 94 -12.44 -7.27 -7.78
N GLY A 95 -11.16 -7.11 -7.46
CA GLY A 95 -10.05 -7.80 -8.12
C GLY A 95 -9.78 -9.20 -7.55
N ARG A 96 -10.47 -9.60 -6.47
CA ARG A 96 -10.24 -10.84 -5.73
C ARG A 96 -8.77 -11.01 -5.34
N CYS A 97 -8.17 -9.95 -4.82
CA CYS A 97 -6.79 -9.93 -4.38
C CYS A 97 -6.69 -9.81 -2.86
N GLY A 98 -5.52 -10.15 -2.31
CA GLY A 98 -5.27 -9.99 -0.89
C GLY A 98 -5.30 -8.53 -0.48
N PHE A 99 -5.84 -8.24 0.70
CA PHE A 99 -5.74 -6.95 1.37
C PHE A 99 -4.94 -7.12 2.65
N LEU A 100 -3.94 -6.26 2.86
CA LEU A 100 -3.18 -6.21 4.09
C LEU A 100 -3.13 -4.77 4.60
N LEU A 101 -3.61 -4.57 5.83
CA LEU A 101 -3.47 -3.35 6.57
C LEU A 101 -2.50 -3.63 7.73
N GLY A 102 -1.41 -2.87 7.78
CA GLY A 102 -0.43 -2.94 8.86
C GLY A 102 -0.25 -1.58 9.51
N GLY A 103 0.07 -1.54 10.79
CA GLY A 103 0.29 -0.29 11.51
C GLY A 103 0.82 -0.57 12.92
N THR A 104 1.22 0.49 13.61
CA THR A 104 1.62 0.42 15.03
C THR A 104 0.44 0.58 15.99
N SER A 105 -0.70 1.04 15.48
CA SER A 105 -1.98 1.18 16.18
C SER A 105 -3.07 0.47 15.38
N CYS A 106 -4.19 0.18 16.05
CA CYS A 106 -5.40 -0.33 15.40
C CYS A 106 -6.40 0.82 15.32
N THR A 107 -6.75 1.24 14.10
CA THR A 107 -7.81 2.23 13.84
C THR A 107 -9.19 1.61 14.08
N VAL A 108 -10.21 2.47 14.21
CA VAL A 108 -11.60 2.00 14.36
C VAL A 108 -12.03 1.23 13.11
N GLU A 109 -11.62 1.70 11.94
CA GLU A 109 -11.91 1.09 10.66
C GLU A 109 -11.22 -0.28 10.52
N ALA A 110 -9.93 -0.39 10.88
CA ALA A 110 -9.23 -1.67 10.92
C ALA A 110 -9.88 -2.65 11.92
N ALA A 111 -10.27 -2.17 13.11
CA ALA A 111 -10.98 -2.97 14.09
C ALA A 111 -12.32 -3.48 13.54
N GLN A 112 -13.08 -2.63 12.85
CA GLN A 112 -14.35 -2.98 12.22
C GLN A 112 -14.19 -4.05 11.14
N LEU A 113 -13.13 -3.99 10.32
CA LEU A 113 -12.85 -5.02 9.32
C LEU A 113 -12.65 -6.39 9.98
N VAL A 114 -11.98 -6.43 11.13
CA VAL A 114 -11.76 -7.67 11.90
C VAL A 114 -13.04 -8.14 12.59
N GLU A 115 -13.75 -7.22 13.26
CA GLU A 115 -14.98 -7.54 14.00
C GLU A 115 -16.09 -8.06 13.09
N SER A 116 -16.21 -7.50 11.88
CA SER A 116 -17.15 -7.98 10.86
C SER A 116 -16.75 -9.30 10.20
N GLY A 117 -15.53 -9.79 10.45
CA GLY A 117 -14.96 -10.96 9.80
C GLY A 117 -14.55 -10.75 8.35
N TRP A 118 -14.55 -9.50 7.86
CA TRP A 118 -14.08 -9.17 6.52
C TRP A 118 -12.56 -9.36 6.38
N ALA A 119 -11.81 -9.00 7.42
CA ALA A 119 -10.38 -9.29 7.56
C ALA A 119 -10.12 -10.20 8.76
N LEU A 120 -9.00 -10.93 8.71
CA LEU A 120 -8.52 -11.71 9.85
C LEU A 120 -7.41 -10.95 10.58
N PRO A 121 -7.35 -11.03 11.93
CA PRO A 121 -6.28 -10.38 12.68
C PRO A 121 -4.95 -11.12 12.46
N LEU A 122 -3.90 -10.39 12.13
CA LEU A 122 -2.53 -10.89 12.04
C LEU A 122 -1.71 -10.31 13.19
N LEU A 123 -1.77 -10.96 14.35
CA LEU A 123 -1.08 -10.54 15.57
C LEU A 123 0.03 -11.52 15.93
N ALA A 124 1.18 -11.00 16.32
CA ALA A 124 2.20 -11.80 16.98
C ALA A 124 1.78 -12.13 18.43
N ASP A 125 2.33 -13.20 18.98
CA ASP A 125 2.15 -13.52 20.40
C ASP A 125 2.69 -12.40 21.30
N ARG A 126 2.16 -12.32 22.54
CA ARG A 126 2.51 -11.25 23.49
C ARG A 126 3.99 -11.19 23.82
N GLU A 127 4.69 -12.33 23.85
CA GLU A 127 6.12 -12.36 24.19
C GLU A 127 6.97 -11.79 23.06
N ARG A 128 6.62 -12.09 21.81
CA ARG A 128 7.25 -11.55 20.62
C ARG A 128 7.00 -10.05 20.50
N LEU A 129 5.78 -9.59 20.79
CA LEU A 129 5.47 -8.16 20.85
C LEU A 129 6.29 -7.44 21.93
N ARG A 130 6.34 -7.98 23.15
CA ARG A 130 7.11 -7.39 24.26
C ARG A 130 8.61 -7.28 23.96
N ARG A 131 9.17 -8.26 23.23
CA ARG A 131 10.59 -8.24 22.84
C ARG A 131 10.91 -7.24 21.73
N ALA A 132 9.94 -6.94 20.87
CA ALA A 132 10.13 -6.07 19.70
C ALA A 132 9.67 -4.62 19.95
N ALA A 133 8.83 -4.40 20.97
CA ALA A 133 8.43 -3.07 21.38
C ALA A 133 9.64 -2.29 21.95
N PRO A 134 9.82 -1.02 21.56
CA PRO A 134 10.90 -0.17 22.06
C PRO A 134 10.78 0.15 23.56
#